data_AF-A0A940S832-F1
#
_entry.id   AF-A0A940S832-F1
#
_cell.length_a   1.000
_cell.length_b   1.000
_cell.length_c   1.000
_cell.angle_alpha   90.00
_cell.angle_beta   90.00
_cell.angle_gamma   90.00
#
_symmetry.space_group_name_H-M   'P 1'
#
loop_
_entity.id
_entity.type
_entity.pdbx_description
1 polymer ?
#
loop_
_entity_poly.entity_id
_entity_poly.type
_entity_poly.pdbx_seq_one_letter_code
_entity_poly.pdbx_strand_id
1 'polypeptide(L)'
;MARHRSHSVAFKRQVAEEFIAGETLHALSKRHDISRQLIRIWVGKFEAGALDEDAQAADLIQEYEARIAALERMVGRQALELELLKGALKHAPRSKGASTSVVTGPLASPSPGGAS
;
A
#
# COMPACT_ATOMS: atom_id res chain seq x y z
N MET A 1 -9.98 15.85 -28.10
CA MET A 1 -9.46 14.48 -28.29
C MET A 1 -10.64 13.55 -28.55
N ALA A 2 -10.60 12.70 -29.58
CA ALA A 2 -11.71 11.79 -29.89
C ALA A 2 -11.80 10.70 -28.80
N ARG A 3 -12.93 10.63 -28.10
CA ARG A 3 -13.20 9.59 -27.09
C ARG A 3 -13.58 8.31 -27.82
N HIS A 4 -12.63 7.39 -27.94
CA HIS A 4 -12.89 6.07 -28.50
C HIS A 4 -13.84 5.30 -27.58
N ARG A 5 -14.82 4.58 -28.15
CA ARG A 5 -15.66 3.65 -27.40
C ARG A 5 -14.78 2.51 -26.89
N SER A 6 -14.77 2.32 -25.57
CA SER A 6 -14.10 1.18 -24.92
C SER A 6 -15.14 0.20 -24.43
N HIS A 7 -14.91 -1.09 -24.68
CA HIS A 7 -15.75 -2.19 -24.20
C HIS A 7 -15.03 -2.97 -23.08
N SER A 8 -15.78 -3.44 -22.09
CA SER A 8 -15.27 -4.30 -21.01
C SER A 8 -14.74 -5.64 -21.56
N VAL A 9 -13.84 -6.30 -20.84
CA VAL A 9 -13.28 -7.59 -21.26
C VAL A 9 -14.36 -8.67 -21.25
N ALA A 10 -15.20 -8.74 -20.21
CA ALA A 10 -16.38 -9.60 -20.14
C ALA A 10 -17.29 -9.48 -21.38
N PHE A 11 -17.55 -8.26 -21.86
CA PHE A 11 -18.39 -8.06 -23.04
C PHE A 11 -17.70 -8.55 -24.33
N LYS A 12 -16.39 -8.31 -24.47
CA LYS A 12 -15.62 -8.83 -25.62
C LYS A 12 -15.60 -10.36 -25.63
N ARG A 13 -15.49 -10.97 -24.44
CA ARG A 13 -15.53 -12.42 -24.23
C ARG A 13 -16.88 -12.99 -24.67
N GLN A 14 -17.99 -12.43 -24.17
CA GLN A 14 -19.34 -12.85 -24.53
C GLN A 14 -19.54 -12.87 -26.05
N VAL A 15 -19.15 -11.79 -26.74
CA VAL A 15 -19.32 -11.69 -28.20
C VAL A 15 -18.48 -12.73 -28.95
N ALA A 16 -17.28 -13.05 -28.44
CA ALA A 16 -16.44 -14.09 -29.02
C ALA A 16 -17.00 -15.51 -28.80
N GLU A 17 -17.52 -15.79 -27.60
CA GLU A 17 -18.17 -17.06 -27.26
C GLU A 17 -19.42 -17.30 -28.11
N GLU A 18 -20.27 -16.30 -28.29
CA GLU A 18 -21.47 -16.41 -29.14
C GLU A 18 -21.09 -16.70 -30.60
N PHE A 19 -20.02 -16.07 -31.11
CA PHE A 19 -19.50 -16.35 -32.45
C PHE A 19 -19.01 -17.81 -32.57
N ILE A 20 -18.27 -18.30 -31.59
CA ILE A 20 -17.77 -19.69 -31.55
C ILE A 20 -18.94 -20.68 -31.41
N ALA A 21 -20.01 -20.30 -30.71
CA ALA A 21 -21.26 -21.07 -30.62
C ALA A 21 -22.05 -21.12 -31.93
N GLY A 22 -21.58 -20.43 -32.99
CA GLY A 22 -22.13 -20.51 -34.34
C GLY A 22 -22.92 -19.27 -34.78
N GLU A 23 -22.95 -18.20 -33.99
CA GLU A 23 -23.62 -16.97 -34.43
C GLU A 23 -22.90 -16.28 -35.59
N THR A 24 -23.67 -15.61 -36.44
CA THR A 24 -23.10 -14.95 -37.61
C THR A 24 -22.50 -13.58 -37.25
N LEU A 25 -21.40 -13.21 -37.90
CA LEU A 25 -20.82 -11.86 -37.77
C LEU A 25 -21.84 -10.76 -38.06
N HIS A 26 -22.79 -10.99 -38.97
CA HIS A 26 -23.84 -10.01 -39.28
C HIS A 26 -24.81 -9.83 -38.13
N ALA A 27 -25.31 -10.92 -37.54
CA ALA A 27 -26.21 -10.89 -36.40
C ALA A 27 -25.58 -10.18 -35.20
N LEU A 28 -24.34 -10.55 -34.86
CA LEU A 28 -23.58 -9.92 -33.76
C LEU A 28 -23.31 -8.44 -34.01
N SER A 29 -22.90 -8.09 -35.23
CA SER A 29 -22.62 -6.70 -35.62
C SER A 29 -23.87 -5.83 -35.49
N LYS A 30 -25.03 -6.32 -35.95
CA LYS A 30 -26.30 -5.61 -35.88
C LYS A 30 -26.82 -5.50 -34.44
N ARG A 31 -26.72 -6.57 -33.65
CA ARG A 31 -27.22 -6.62 -32.26
C ARG A 31 -26.45 -5.68 -31.34
N HIS A 32 -25.15 -5.59 -31.52
CA HIS A 32 -24.28 -4.87 -30.59
C HIS A 32 -23.75 -3.53 -31.11
N ASP A 33 -24.10 -3.13 -32.35
CA ASP A 33 -23.57 -1.93 -33.01
C ASP A 33 -22.03 -1.92 -33.09
N ILE A 34 -21.46 -3.06 -33.51
CA ILE A 34 -20.02 -3.30 -33.55
C ILE A 34 -19.60 -3.68 -34.96
N SER A 35 -18.44 -3.21 -35.40
CA SER A 35 -17.92 -3.57 -36.71
C SER A 35 -17.54 -5.06 -36.73
N ARG A 36 -17.89 -5.75 -37.82
CA ARG A 36 -17.51 -7.16 -38.05
C ARG A 36 -16.00 -7.40 -37.93
N GLN A 37 -15.18 -6.40 -38.26
CA GLN A 37 -13.73 -6.47 -38.10
C GLN A 37 -13.31 -6.49 -36.62
N LEU A 38 -13.95 -5.69 -35.77
CA LEU A 38 -13.65 -5.67 -34.35
C LEU A 38 -14.03 -7.00 -33.68
N ILE A 39 -15.14 -7.61 -34.10
CA ILE A 39 -15.55 -8.96 -33.65
C ILE A 39 -14.46 -9.99 -33.98
N ARG A 40 -13.93 -10.00 -35.22
CA ARG A 40 -12.83 -10.91 -35.59
C ARG A 40 -11.58 -10.74 -34.73
N ILE A 41 -11.22 -9.49 -34.42
CA ILE A 41 -10.09 -9.20 -33.53
C ILE A 41 -10.35 -9.76 -32.13
N TRP A 42 -11.57 -9.63 -31.62
CA TRP A 42 -11.92 -10.15 -30.29
C TRP A 42 -11.94 -11.67 -30.25
N VAL A 43 -12.43 -12.34 -31.30
CA VAL A 43 -12.38 -13.80 -31.42
C VAL A 43 -10.93 -14.29 -31.40
N GLY A 44 -10.04 -13.70 -32.22
CA GLY A 44 -8.63 -14.09 -32.19
C GLY A 44 -7.94 -13.83 -30.84
N LYS A 45 -8.34 -12.76 -30.13
CA LYS A 45 -7.87 -12.50 -28.76
C LYS A 45 -8.43 -13.50 -27.74
N PHE A 46 -9.68 -13.91 -27.91
CA PHE A 46 -10.32 -14.90 -27.06
C PHE A 46 -9.65 -16.27 -27.21
N GLU A 47 -9.44 -16.74 -28.44
CA GLU A 47 -8.75 -17.99 -28.75
C GLU A 47 -7.30 -18.00 -28.22
N ALA A 48 -6.64 -16.83 -28.22
CA ALA A 48 -5.31 -16.66 -27.65
C ALA A 48 -5.29 -16.52 -26.10
N GLY A 49 -6.45 -16.62 -25.43
CA GLY A 49 -6.56 -16.43 -23.97
C GLY A 49 -6.39 -14.99 -23.49
N ALA A 50 -6.24 -14.02 -24.39
CA ALA A 50 -6.00 -12.61 -24.04
C ALA A 50 -7.26 -11.87 -23.52
N LEU A 51 -8.42 -12.54 -23.53
CA LEU A 51 -9.64 -12.07 -22.85
C LEU A 51 -9.92 -12.85 -21.56
N ASP A 52 -8.88 -13.47 -20.98
CA ASP A 52 -9.01 -14.13 -19.68
C ASP A 52 -8.91 -13.15 -18.51
N GLU A 53 -10.05 -12.76 -17.92
CA GLU A 53 -10.07 -11.90 -16.72
C GLU A 53 -9.44 -12.60 -15.51
N ASP A 54 -9.52 -13.93 -15.44
CA ASP A 54 -8.95 -14.72 -14.35
C ASP A 54 -7.42 -14.72 -14.40
N ALA A 55 -6.83 -14.72 -15.60
CA ALA A 55 -5.38 -14.57 -15.78
C ALA A 55 -4.89 -13.19 -15.34
N GLN A 56 -5.62 -12.11 -15.72
CA GLN A 56 -5.28 -10.75 -15.27
C GLN A 56 -5.49 -10.58 -13.75
N ALA A 57 -6.52 -11.21 -13.20
CA ALA A 57 -6.77 -11.21 -11.76
C ALA A 57 -5.67 -11.96 -11.01
N ALA A 58 -5.21 -13.10 -11.52
CA ALA A 58 -4.12 -13.88 -10.92
C ALA A 58 -2.80 -13.09 -10.86
N ASP A 59 -2.42 -12.42 -11.95
CA ASP A 59 -1.22 -11.57 -11.97
C ASP A 59 -1.34 -10.43 -10.95
N LEU A 60 -2.50 -9.77 -10.90
CA LEU A 60 -2.75 -8.68 -9.95
C LEU A 60 -2.75 -9.17 -8.49
N ILE A 61 -3.27 -10.37 -8.23
CA ILE A 61 -3.23 -11.01 -6.91
C ILE A 61 -1.78 -11.27 -6.49
N GLN A 62 -0.94 -11.80 -7.37
CA GLN A 62 0.48 -12.02 -7.06
C GLN A 62 1.23 -10.72 -6.73
N GLU A 63 0.96 -9.64 -7.48
CA GLU A 63 1.52 -8.32 -7.17
C GLU A 63 1.08 -7.82 -5.79
N TYR A 64 -0.20 -7.99 -5.45
CA TYR A 64 -0.71 -7.63 -4.13
C TYR A 64 -0.11 -8.49 -3.02
N GLU A 65 0.02 -9.80 -3.21
CA GLU A 65 0.67 -10.70 -2.23
C GLU A 65 2.13 -10.31 -2.00
N ALA A 66 2.87 -9.98 -3.05
CA ALA A 66 4.25 -9.49 -2.92
C ALA A 66 4.32 -8.17 -2.14
N ARG A 67 3.39 -7.24 -2.41
CA ARG A 67 3.26 -5.97 -1.69
C ARG A 67 2.94 -6.20 -0.21
N ILE A 68 2.00 -7.09 0.09
CA ILE A 68 1.60 -7.46 1.46
C ILE A 68 2.81 -8.04 2.20
N ALA A 69 3.49 -9.03 1.64
CA ALA A 69 4.66 -9.64 2.26
C ALA A 69 5.81 -8.64 2.50
N ALA A 70 5.98 -7.64 1.63
CA ALA A 70 6.96 -6.57 1.84
C ALA A 70 6.58 -5.67 3.03
N LEU A 71 5.30 -5.31 3.12
CA LEU A 71 4.75 -4.50 4.21
C LEU A 71 4.80 -5.23 5.55
N GLU A 72 4.40 -6.50 5.59
CA GLU A 72 4.47 -7.32 6.80
C GLU A 72 5.90 -7.41 7.35
N ARG A 73 6.90 -7.60 6.48
CA ARG A 73 8.31 -7.58 6.89
C ARG A 73 8.75 -6.22 7.44
N MET A 74 8.28 -5.11 6.86
CA MET A 74 8.56 -3.77 7.37
C MET A 74 7.95 -3.55 8.76
N VAL A 75 6.68 -3.92 8.92
CA VAL A 75 5.96 -3.85 10.20
C VAL A 75 6.67 -4.69 11.26
N GLY A 76 7.11 -5.90 10.92
CA GLY A 76 7.89 -6.75 11.82
C GLY A 76 9.20 -6.11 12.27
N ARG A 77 9.96 -5.49 11.36
CA ARG A 77 11.19 -4.75 11.72
C ARG A 77 10.90 -3.57 12.66
N GLN A 78 9.88 -2.79 12.36
CA GLN A 78 9.46 -1.66 13.19
C GLN A 78 9.01 -2.12 14.59
N ALA A 79 8.29 -3.24 14.69
CA ALA A 79 7.88 -3.81 15.97
C ALA A 79 9.09 -4.18 16.84
N LEU A 80 10.11 -4.83 16.26
CA LEU A 80 11.34 -5.17 16.97
C LEU A 80 12.11 -3.94 17.44
N GLU A 81 12.21 -2.91 16.58
CA GLU A 81 12.87 -1.65 16.92
C GLU A 81 12.16 -0.94 18.08
N LEU A 82 10.82 -0.89 18.05
CA LEU A 82 10.02 -0.32 19.14
C LEU A 82 10.22 -1.07 20.46
N GLU A 83 10.23 -2.41 20.45
CA GLU A 83 10.46 -3.19 21.67
C GLU A 83 11.87 -3.00 22.21
N LEU A 84 12.89 -2.91 21.33
CA LEU A 84 14.26 -2.59 21.73
C LEU A 84 14.34 -1.21 22.41
N LEU A 85 13.75 -0.17 21.79
CA LEU A 85 13.77 1.19 22.32
C LEU A 85 13.02 1.31 23.66
N LYS A 86 11.84 0.68 23.76
CA LYS A 86 11.09 0.60 25.02
C LYS A 86 11.89 -0.13 26.10
N GLY A 87 12.57 -1.22 25.74
CA GLY A 87 13.46 -1.95 26.63
C GLY A 87 14.60 -1.07 27.14
N ALA A 88 15.30 -0.39 26.23
CA ALA A 88 16.38 0.54 26.57
C ALA A 88 15.91 1.66 27.50
N LEU A 89 14.72 2.24 27.26
CA LEU A 89 14.15 3.28 28.11
C LEU A 89 13.86 2.77 29.53
N LYS A 90 13.33 1.55 29.68
CA LYS A 90 13.07 0.93 31.00
C LYS A 90 14.35 0.67 31.79
N HIS A 91 15.46 0.41 31.10
CA HIS A 91 16.77 0.13 31.70
C HIS A 91 17.72 1.34 31.71
N ALA A 92 17.27 2.49 31.21
CA ALA A 92 18.07 3.71 31.26
C ALA A 92 18.30 4.10 32.73
N PRO A 93 19.55 4.41 33.13
CA PRO A 93 19.83 4.83 34.49
C PRO A 93 18.98 6.07 34.80
N ARG A 94 18.19 6.02 35.89
CA ARG A 94 17.52 7.22 36.43
C ARG A 94 18.61 8.29 36.55
N SER A 95 18.42 9.43 35.89
CA SER A 95 19.29 10.59 36.07
C SER A 95 19.45 10.79 37.57
N LYS A 96 20.64 10.53 38.11
CA LYS A 96 20.93 10.86 39.49
C LYS A 96 20.68 12.36 39.59
N GLY A 97 19.66 12.72 40.37
CA GLY A 97 19.22 14.09 40.54
C GLY A 97 20.43 15.00 40.75
N ALA A 98 20.35 16.15 40.07
CA ALA A 98 21.25 17.28 40.14
C ALA A 98 22.10 17.35 41.41
N SER A 99 23.40 17.62 41.22
CA SER A 99 24.29 18.13 42.26
C SER A 99 23.56 19.20 43.06
N THR A 100 23.22 18.92 44.32
CA THR A 100 22.77 19.91 45.29
C THR A 100 23.96 20.79 45.65
N SER A 101 24.35 21.65 44.72
CA SER A 101 25.25 22.75 44.97
C SER A 101 24.41 23.88 45.56
N VAL A 102 24.17 23.82 46.87
CA VAL A 102 23.70 24.99 47.63
C VAL A 102 24.83 26.01 47.62
N VAL A 103 24.77 26.96 46.69
CA VAL A 103 25.56 28.20 46.76
C VAL A 103 24.72 29.19 47.56
N THR A 104 25.14 29.49 48.78
CA THR A 104 24.63 30.65 49.52
C THR A 104 25.73 31.17 50.45
N GLY A 105 26.54 32.09 49.92
CA GLY A 105 27.20 33.26 50.53
C GLY A 105 28.10 33.15 51.78
N PRO A 106 29.08 34.04 51.97
CA PRO A 106 30.01 34.02 53.12
C PRO A 106 29.34 34.46 54.43
N LEU A 107 29.88 33.95 55.57
CA LEU A 107 29.49 34.27 56.94
C LEU A 107 29.47 35.79 57.21
N ALA A 108 28.34 36.31 57.69
CA ALA A 108 28.30 37.63 58.33
C ALA A 108 29.11 37.58 59.65
N SER A 109 30.11 38.46 59.78
CA SER A 109 30.90 38.63 60.99
C SER A 109 30.07 39.29 62.10
N PRO A 110 30.00 38.74 63.33
CA PRO A 110 29.44 39.47 64.46
C PRO A 110 30.46 40.51 64.97
N SER A 111 30.04 41.77 65.00
CA SER A 111 30.73 42.91 65.62
C SER A 111 30.87 42.73 67.14
N PRO A 112 32.03 42.98 67.77
CA PRO A 112 32.15 42.90 69.21
C PRO A 112 31.62 44.20 69.85
N GLY A 113 30.39 44.15 70.34
CA GLY A 113 29.86 45.17 71.24
C GLY A 113 30.37 44.92 72.67
N GLY A 114 31.35 45.70 73.11
CA GLY A 114 31.76 45.81 74.50
C GLY A 114 31.53 47.23 75.01
N ALA A 115 30.60 47.40 75.95
CA ALA A 115 30.42 48.62 76.74
C ALA A 115 30.76 48.30 78.20
N SER A 116 31.39 49.29 78.86
CA SER A 116 31.86 49.29 80.26
C SER A 116 30.76 49.12 81.30
#